data_AF-A0A7C6H8F7-F1
#
_entry.id   AF-A0A7C6H8F7-F1
#
_cell.length_a   1.000
_cell.length_b   1.000
_cell.length_c   1.000
_cell.angle_alpha   90.00
_cell.angle_beta   90.00
_cell.angle_gamma   90.00
#
_symmetry.space_group_name_H-M   'P 1'
#
loop_
_entity.id
_entity.type
_entity.pdbx_description
1 polymer ?
#
loop_
_entity_poly.entity_id
_entity_poly.type
_entity_poly.pdbx_seq_one_letter_code
_entity_poly.pdbx_strand_id
1 'polypeptide(L)'
;MHNQINKSIIRYFSVFMLVVFLLTAAGCGGNGQESTPTTTQSVTDSTVTTTQVDVNDTESVDGAVISETNESNVSAETSVAEGVADEAGQTDINGIRLPSVEEQVLLNESGITIKALGMQNNPTLGACLILSIENQSDWNIQVSCASLVVNNLMLDESTCFIYQSVARGETLETLLYQDTKSITSAGISNIGELGIVFLITDSESYNILLKSDVIPLQTSDFEKMDEDLDLIKDAVSVFDQEGVRVSFCGTSSDEKNKIIHLLIENNSEIETETVFDSYRINDKALEDQHFHHTLPGTRYMVEVVLSDVDLEEIGVSGDIVTFGFDVDILKNYTMEVIVEDAKVDFPVA
;
A
#
# COMPACT_ATOMS: atom_id res chain seq x y z
N MET A 1 24.95 24.73 10.66
CA MET A 1 23.53 24.47 10.39
C MET A 1 23.19 24.39 8.90
N HIS A 2 23.81 25.14 7.99
CA HIS A 2 23.49 25.09 6.54
C HIS A 2 23.97 23.83 5.77
N ASN A 3 24.57 22.83 6.44
CA ASN A 3 25.17 21.65 5.80
C ASN A 3 24.55 20.31 6.25
N GLN A 4 23.60 20.34 7.21
CA GLN A 4 22.82 19.15 7.63
C GLN A 4 21.55 19.03 6.77
N ILE A 5 20.84 20.15 6.56
CA ILE A 5 19.59 20.21 5.77
C ILE A 5 19.74 19.62 4.35
N ASN A 6 20.91 19.79 3.70
CA ASN A 6 21.13 19.23 2.36
C ASN A 6 21.40 17.71 2.36
N LYS A 7 21.88 17.12 3.45
CA LYS A 7 22.18 15.67 3.49
C LYS A 7 20.91 14.85 3.66
N SER A 8 19.99 15.32 4.49
CA SER A 8 18.75 14.60 4.81
C SER A 8 17.79 14.60 3.62
N ILE A 9 17.69 15.73 2.91
CA ILE A 9 16.98 15.78 1.61
C ILE A 9 17.59 14.80 0.59
N ILE A 10 18.93 14.69 0.51
CA ILE A 10 19.59 13.75 -0.42
C ILE A 10 19.36 12.28 0.00
N ARG A 11 19.28 11.97 1.30
CA ARG A 11 19.00 10.63 1.84
C ARG A 11 17.64 10.11 1.36
N TYR A 12 16.60 10.95 1.43
CA TYR A 12 15.25 10.57 1.03
C TYR A 12 15.01 10.64 -0.49
N PHE A 13 15.61 11.61 -1.18
CA PHE A 13 15.50 11.71 -2.66
C PHE A 13 16.16 10.55 -3.41
N SER A 14 17.21 9.93 -2.85
CA SER A 14 17.90 8.81 -3.51
C SER A 14 17.10 7.50 -3.53
N VAL A 15 16.20 7.30 -2.56
CA VAL A 15 15.36 6.08 -2.47
C VAL A 15 14.15 6.21 -3.40
N PHE A 16 13.56 7.41 -3.50
CA PHE A 16 12.39 7.65 -4.36
C PHE A 16 12.71 7.68 -5.87
N MET A 17 13.95 8.02 -6.27
CA MET A 17 14.35 8.01 -7.68
C MET A 17 14.34 6.60 -8.31
N LEU A 18 14.36 5.53 -7.50
CA LEU A 18 14.24 4.16 -7.98
C LEU A 18 12.81 3.83 -8.47
N VAL A 19 11.79 4.56 -7.99
CA VAL A 19 10.38 4.34 -8.36
C VAL A 19 9.94 5.23 -9.54
N VAL A 20 10.69 6.28 -9.89
CA VAL A 20 10.26 7.27 -10.91
C VAL A 20 11.17 7.35 -12.15
N PHE A 21 12.23 6.54 -12.28
CA PHE A 21 13.07 6.53 -13.50
C PHE A 21 13.04 5.23 -14.31
N LEU A 22 11.87 4.92 -14.85
CA LEU A 22 11.77 4.26 -16.16
C LEU A 22 10.82 5.08 -17.01
N LEU A 23 11.33 6.16 -17.62
CA LEU A 23 10.87 6.74 -18.89
C LEU A 23 11.57 8.09 -19.10
N THR A 24 12.74 8.09 -19.72
CA THR A 24 13.07 9.05 -20.79
C THR A 24 14.32 8.59 -21.53
N ALA A 25 14.11 8.00 -22.70
CA ALA A 25 15.00 8.22 -23.83
C ALA A 25 14.12 8.34 -25.08
N ALA A 26 13.63 9.56 -25.29
CA ALA A 26 12.99 9.97 -26.53
C ALA A 26 14.00 9.92 -27.69
N GLY A 27 13.53 9.49 -28.85
CA GLY A 27 14.31 9.49 -30.08
C GLY A 27 13.46 9.48 -31.34
N CYS A 28 12.48 10.39 -31.45
CA CYS A 28 11.88 10.73 -32.74
C CYS A 28 12.53 12.00 -33.30
N GLY A 29 13.27 11.86 -34.41
CA GLY A 29 13.67 12.94 -35.31
C GLY A 29 13.51 12.47 -36.75
N GLY A 30 12.63 13.14 -37.51
CA GLY A 30 12.04 12.62 -38.74
C GLY A 30 12.74 12.91 -40.08
N ASN A 31 12.21 12.21 -41.08
CA ASN A 31 12.07 12.43 -42.54
C ASN A 31 13.17 13.12 -43.37
N GLY A 32 13.59 12.42 -44.43
CA GLY A 32 14.23 13.02 -45.62
C GLY A 32 14.73 11.98 -46.64
N GLN A 33 14.17 12.04 -47.85
CA GLN A 33 14.25 11.15 -49.01
C GLN A 33 15.64 10.81 -49.61
N GLU A 34 15.67 9.63 -50.25
CA GLU A 34 16.33 9.25 -51.54
C GLU A 34 17.80 8.75 -51.63
N SER A 35 17.90 7.68 -52.45
CA SER A 35 19.00 7.20 -53.31
C SER A 35 20.08 6.20 -52.80
N THR A 36 19.93 4.93 -53.22
CA THR A 36 21.00 3.95 -53.55
C THR A 36 21.79 4.40 -54.79
N PRO A 37 22.99 3.86 -55.18
CA PRO A 37 23.56 2.52 -54.94
C PRO A 37 25.07 2.51 -54.55
N THR A 38 25.76 1.41 -54.17
CA THR A 38 26.42 0.45 -55.09
C THR A 38 27.35 -0.51 -54.29
N THR A 39 27.14 -1.82 -54.49
CA THR A 39 28.08 -2.95 -54.68
C THR A 39 29.43 -3.03 -53.96
N THR A 40 29.72 -4.18 -53.32
CA THR A 40 30.77 -5.16 -53.74
C THR A 40 30.69 -6.49 -52.96
N GLN A 41 30.44 -7.59 -53.72
CA GLN A 41 30.93 -9.00 -53.69
C GLN A 41 31.45 -9.62 -52.37
N SER A 42 31.23 -10.91 -52.03
CA SER A 42 31.35 -12.17 -52.82
C SER A 42 30.58 -13.32 -52.12
N VAL A 43 29.77 -14.17 -52.79
CA VAL A 43 30.08 -15.52 -53.35
C VAL A 43 30.62 -16.49 -52.27
N THR A 44 30.12 -17.69 -51.94
CA THR A 44 29.39 -18.83 -52.58
C THR A 44 28.50 -19.50 -51.50
N ASP A 45 27.22 -19.81 -51.70
CA ASP A 45 26.61 -20.93 -52.46
C ASP A 45 26.83 -22.35 -51.89
N SER A 46 25.75 -22.98 -51.40
CA SER A 46 25.29 -24.34 -51.78
C SER A 46 24.31 -24.94 -50.74
N THR A 47 23.01 -24.80 -51.05
CA THR A 47 21.97 -25.85 -51.24
C THR A 47 22.26 -27.32 -50.84
N VAL A 48 21.33 -28.25 -50.52
CA VAL A 48 19.85 -28.38 -50.35
C VAL A 48 19.57 -29.87 -49.97
N THR A 49 18.38 -30.13 -49.41
CA THR A 49 17.55 -31.39 -49.42
C THR A 49 17.75 -32.56 -48.42
N THR A 50 16.67 -32.79 -47.63
CA THR A 50 15.81 -34.01 -47.42
C THR A 50 16.45 -35.42 -47.38
N THR A 51 16.05 -36.40 -46.55
CA THR A 51 14.69 -36.99 -46.40
C THR A 51 14.67 -38.07 -45.28
N GLN A 52 13.60 -38.11 -44.47
CA GLN A 52 12.77 -39.23 -43.95
C GLN A 52 13.31 -40.53 -43.25
N VAL A 53 12.66 -40.82 -42.09
CA VAL A 53 11.94 -42.06 -41.64
C VAL A 53 12.65 -43.16 -40.80
N ASP A 54 12.23 -43.18 -39.52
CA ASP A 54 11.72 -44.27 -38.64
C ASP A 54 12.49 -45.54 -38.17
N VAL A 55 12.49 -45.67 -36.82
CA VAL A 55 12.11 -46.80 -35.93
C VAL A 55 13.13 -47.95 -35.68
N ASN A 56 13.72 -48.05 -34.46
CA ASN A 56 13.24 -48.84 -33.28
C ASN A 56 14.35 -49.03 -32.19
N ASP A 57 13.92 -49.08 -30.92
CA ASP A 57 14.49 -49.78 -29.72
C ASP A 57 15.93 -49.45 -29.26
N THR A 58 16.30 -49.23 -27.98
CA THR A 58 15.84 -49.78 -26.68
C THR A 58 16.39 -48.94 -25.49
N GLU A 59 15.62 -48.92 -24.39
CA GLU A 59 15.99 -48.83 -22.95
C GLU A 59 16.61 -47.56 -22.30
N SER A 60 15.80 -47.00 -21.39
CA SER A 60 16.08 -46.65 -19.98
C SER A 60 17.17 -45.61 -19.63
N VAL A 61 16.77 -44.47 -19.06
CA VAL A 61 16.87 -44.17 -17.61
C VAL A 61 16.31 -42.77 -17.33
N ASP A 62 15.54 -42.72 -16.25
CA ASP A 62 14.89 -41.60 -15.56
C ASP A 62 15.85 -40.47 -15.13
N GLY A 63 15.36 -39.23 -15.07
CA GLY A 63 16.15 -38.07 -14.59
C GLY A 63 15.56 -36.72 -14.94
N ALA A 64 14.74 -36.20 -14.01
CA ALA A 64 14.04 -34.92 -14.04
C ALA A 64 14.88 -33.68 -14.40
N VAL A 65 14.33 -32.81 -15.25
CA VAL A 65 14.67 -31.38 -15.32
C VAL A 65 13.43 -30.61 -14.92
N ILE A 66 13.54 -29.96 -13.77
CA ILE A 66 12.57 -29.05 -13.18
C ILE A 66 12.83 -27.70 -13.84
N SER A 67 11.91 -27.23 -14.69
CA SER A 67 11.91 -25.84 -15.15
C SER A 67 10.91 -25.07 -14.28
N GLU A 68 11.45 -24.28 -13.36
CA GLU A 68 10.69 -23.31 -12.58
C GLU A 68 10.29 -22.14 -13.47
N THR A 69 8.99 -22.02 -13.71
CA THR A 69 8.33 -20.75 -14.03
C THR A 69 7.03 -20.74 -13.26
N ASN A 70 6.92 -19.86 -12.28
CA ASN A 70 5.64 -19.36 -11.78
C ASN A 70 5.89 -18.01 -11.13
N GLU A 71 5.80 -16.97 -11.95
CA GLU A 71 5.39 -15.64 -11.48
C GLU A 71 3.92 -15.74 -11.06
N SER A 72 3.67 -15.46 -9.78
CA SER A 72 2.36 -15.47 -9.15
C SER A 72 1.52 -14.30 -9.66
N ASN A 73 0.85 -14.49 -10.79
CA ASN A 73 -0.22 -13.61 -11.22
C ASN A 73 -1.46 -13.92 -10.38
N VAL A 74 -1.66 -13.22 -9.26
CA VAL A 74 -2.88 -13.34 -8.45
C VAL A 74 -3.97 -12.51 -9.13
N SER A 75 -4.58 -13.12 -10.15
CA SER A 75 -5.90 -12.76 -10.65
C SER A 75 -6.94 -13.36 -9.70
N ALA A 76 -7.30 -12.66 -8.64
CA ALA A 76 -8.44 -13.00 -7.81
C ALA A 76 -9.74 -12.51 -8.45
N GLU A 77 -10.13 -13.09 -9.59
CA GLU A 77 -11.50 -12.98 -10.08
C GLU A 77 -12.38 -13.98 -9.31
N THR A 78 -12.94 -13.52 -8.19
CA THR A 78 -14.19 -14.08 -7.67
C THR A 78 -15.26 -13.03 -7.92
N SER A 79 -16.13 -13.29 -8.90
CA SER A 79 -17.21 -12.38 -9.29
C SER A 79 -18.12 -12.09 -8.09
N VAL A 80 -18.03 -10.87 -7.58
CA VAL A 80 -18.99 -10.30 -6.65
C VAL A 80 -20.14 -9.72 -7.47
N ALA A 81 -21.38 -9.86 -7.00
CA ALA A 81 -22.45 -9.00 -7.52
C ALA A 81 -22.15 -7.58 -7.02
N GLU A 82 -21.56 -6.75 -7.89
CA GLU A 82 -21.39 -5.32 -7.63
C GLU A 82 -22.79 -4.68 -7.49
N GLY A 83 -22.94 -3.77 -6.53
CA GLY A 83 -24.13 -2.90 -6.46
C GLY A 83 -25.29 -3.35 -5.55
N VAL A 84 -25.15 -4.40 -4.75
CA VAL A 84 -26.22 -4.84 -3.83
C VAL A 84 -25.76 -4.77 -2.37
N ALA A 85 -26.32 -3.82 -1.63
CA ALA A 85 -26.09 -3.70 -0.20
C ALA A 85 -26.67 -4.88 0.58
N ASP A 86 -25.90 -5.36 1.55
CA ASP A 86 -26.36 -6.37 2.50
C ASP A 86 -27.21 -5.74 3.61
N GLU A 87 -28.03 -6.56 4.26
CA GLU A 87 -28.74 -6.13 5.47
C GLU A 87 -27.74 -5.80 6.59
N ALA A 88 -27.94 -4.65 7.23
CA ALA A 88 -27.12 -4.21 8.37
C ALA A 88 -27.18 -5.21 9.54
N GLY A 89 -26.05 -5.33 10.23
CA GLY A 89 -25.88 -6.22 11.37
C GLY A 89 -25.47 -7.64 11.02
N GLN A 90 -25.31 -7.98 9.74
CA GLN A 90 -24.59 -9.18 9.31
C GLN A 90 -23.12 -9.10 9.73
N THR A 91 -22.53 -10.24 10.05
CA THR A 91 -21.11 -10.32 10.42
C THR A 91 -20.31 -10.83 9.23
N ASP A 92 -19.21 -10.16 8.93
CA ASP A 92 -18.31 -10.57 7.86
C ASP A 92 -17.43 -11.77 8.27
N ILE A 93 -16.50 -12.16 7.40
CA ILE A 93 -15.61 -13.31 7.64
C ILE A 93 -14.61 -13.11 8.79
N ASN A 94 -14.32 -11.87 9.18
CA ASN A 94 -13.34 -11.50 10.20
C ASN A 94 -14.00 -11.07 11.52
N GLY A 95 -15.33 -10.97 11.57
CA GLY A 95 -16.07 -10.63 12.78
C GLY A 95 -16.56 -9.18 12.83
N ILE A 96 -16.38 -8.40 11.77
CA ILE A 96 -16.95 -7.05 11.66
C ILE A 96 -18.46 -7.14 11.55
N ARG A 97 -19.17 -6.38 12.37
CA ARG A 97 -20.60 -6.16 12.21
C ARG A 97 -20.80 -5.10 11.14
N LEU A 98 -21.40 -5.48 10.02
CA LEU A 98 -21.64 -4.61 8.89
C LEU A 98 -22.64 -3.50 9.25
N PRO A 99 -22.25 -2.21 9.24
CA PRO A 99 -23.21 -1.13 9.43
C PRO A 99 -23.96 -0.84 8.13
N SER A 100 -25.07 -0.10 8.19
CA SER A 100 -25.63 0.50 6.97
C SER A 100 -24.95 1.81 6.64
N VAL A 101 -24.90 2.12 5.34
CA VAL A 101 -24.49 3.41 4.80
C VAL A 101 -25.63 3.92 3.92
N GLU A 102 -26.07 5.16 4.17
CA GLU A 102 -27.06 5.83 3.34
C GLU A 102 -26.43 6.28 2.02
N GLU A 103 -27.20 6.22 0.92
CA GLU A 103 -26.73 6.71 -0.38
C GLU A 103 -26.38 8.19 -0.28
N GLN A 104 -25.14 8.53 -0.64
CA GLN A 104 -24.68 9.91 -0.62
C GLN A 104 -23.55 10.16 -1.61
N VAL A 105 -23.44 11.40 -2.06
CA VAL A 105 -22.33 11.86 -2.90
C VAL A 105 -21.12 12.11 -2.01
N LEU A 106 -20.03 11.40 -2.29
CA LEU A 106 -18.73 11.57 -1.62
C LEU A 106 -17.87 12.62 -2.33
N LEU A 107 -17.90 12.61 -3.66
CA LEU A 107 -17.12 13.52 -4.51
C LEU A 107 -17.98 13.96 -5.70
N ASN A 108 -17.92 15.22 -6.07
CA ASN A 108 -18.49 15.75 -7.32
C ASN A 108 -17.65 16.92 -7.81
N GLU A 109 -16.58 16.61 -8.54
CA GLU A 109 -15.59 17.58 -8.98
C GLU A 109 -15.09 17.24 -10.38
N SER A 110 -14.80 18.27 -11.19
CA SER A 110 -14.18 18.10 -12.51
C SER A 110 -14.91 17.13 -13.46
N GLY A 111 -16.23 17.03 -13.33
CA GLY A 111 -17.05 16.11 -14.13
C GLY A 111 -17.04 14.66 -13.64
N ILE A 112 -16.49 14.39 -12.46
CA ILE A 112 -16.43 13.06 -11.85
C ILE A 112 -17.29 13.07 -10.59
N THR A 113 -18.22 12.12 -10.50
CA THR A 113 -19.06 11.92 -9.32
C THR A 113 -18.80 10.55 -8.72
N ILE A 114 -18.50 10.49 -7.43
CA ILE A 114 -18.39 9.25 -6.66
C ILE A 114 -19.45 9.26 -5.56
N LYS A 115 -20.26 8.21 -5.48
CA LYS A 115 -21.27 8.02 -4.44
C LYS A 115 -20.99 6.76 -3.63
N ALA A 116 -21.26 6.81 -2.33
CA ALA A 116 -21.49 5.61 -1.55
C ALA A 116 -22.93 5.14 -1.76
N LEU A 117 -23.13 3.83 -1.96
CA LEU A 117 -24.45 3.22 -2.13
C LEU A 117 -24.86 2.33 -0.96
N GLY A 118 -23.90 1.87 -0.15
CA GLY A 118 -24.14 0.92 0.93
C GLY A 118 -22.89 0.12 1.26
N MET A 119 -23.06 -0.89 2.11
CA MET A 119 -22.01 -1.84 2.49
C MET A 119 -22.44 -3.26 2.10
N GLN A 120 -21.48 -4.11 1.77
CA GLN A 120 -21.73 -5.54 1.55
C GLN A 120 -20.57 -6.41 2.05
N ASN A 121 -20.86 -7.68 2.32
CA ASN A 121 -19.87 -8.67 2.67
C ASN A 121 -19.34 -9.36 1.41
N ASN A 122 -18.04 -9.24 1.19
CA ASN A 122 -17.32 -10.10 0.27
C ASN A 122 -16.95 -11.42 0.99
N PRO A 123 -17.29 -12.60 0.44
CA PRO A 123 -16.99 -13.89 1.06
C PRO A 123 -15.50 -14.19 1.29
N THR A 124 -14.60 -13.45 0.63
CA THR A 124 -13.15 -13.65 0.69
C THR A 124 -12.43 -12.47 1.34
N LEU A 125 -12.97 -11.26 1.23
CA LEU A 125 -12.30 -10.03 1.65
C LEU A 125 -12.98 -9.33 2.85
N GLY A 126 -14.18 -9.78 3.25
CA GLY A 126 -14.95 -9.18 4.34
C GLY A 126 -15.75 -7.96 3.91
N ALA A 127 -16.03 -7.06 4.85
CA ALA A 127 -16.83 -5.85 4.61
C ALA A 127 -16.22 -4.94 3.51
N CYS A 128 -17.06 -4.49 2.58
CA CYS A 128 -16.70 -3.61 1.47
C CYS A 128 -17.70 -2.46 1.36
N LEU A 129 -17.23 -1.28 0.98
CA LEU A 129 -18.09 -0.14 0.64
C LEU A 129 -18.46 -0.20 -0.84
N ILE A 130 -19.75 -0.10 -1.14
CA ILE A 130 -20.26 -0.04 -2.51
C ILE A 130 -20.17 1.40 -3.01
N LEU A 131 -19.51 1.59 -4.15
CA LEU A 131 -19.37 2.87 -4.80
C LEU A 131 -20.03 2.89 -6.18
N SER A 132 -20.60 4.03 -6.54
CA SER A 132 -20.92 4.37 -7.95
C SER A 132 -19.99 5.47 -8.40
N ILE A 133 -19.29 5.25 -9.51
CA ILE A 133 -18.35 6.18 -10.11
C ILE A 133 -18.90 6.56 -11.48
N GLU A 134 -19.31 7.81 -11.62
CA GLU A 134 -19.76 8.40 -12.88
C GLU A 134 -18.68 9.35 -13.41
N ASN A 135 -18.22 9.10 -14.64
CA ASN A 135 -17.21 9.92 -15.31
C ASN A 135 -17.84 10.69 -16.47
N GLN A 136 -18.16 11.96 -16.26
CA GLN A 136 -18.57 12.91 -17.31
C GLN A 136 -17.42 13.89 -17.67
N SER A 137 -16.19 13.56 -17.31
CA SER A 137 -15.01 14.35 -17.66
C SER A 137 -14.57 14.10 -19.11
N ASP A 138 -13.56 14.85 -19.56
CA ASP A 138 -12.98 14.68 -20.91
C ASP A 138 -11.98 13.51 -20.99
N TRP A 139 -11.64 12.87 -19.87
CA TRP A 139 -10.62 11.83 -19.77
C TRP A 139 -11.22 10.46 -19.47
N ASN A 140 -10.51 9.41 -19.90
CA ASN A 140 -10.66 8.11 -19.26
C ASN A 140 -9.91 8.17 -17.94
N ILE A 141 -10.54 7.76 -16.85
CA ILE A 141 -9.98 7.92 -15.52
C ILE A 141 -9.66 6.58 -14.88
N GLN A 142 -8.68 6.61 -14.00
CA GLN A 142 -8.39 5.56 -13.04
C GLN A 142 -8.68 6.11 -11.65
N VAL A 143 -9.57 5.45 -10.90
CA VAL A 143 -9.92 5.83 -9.53
C VAL A 143 -9.27 4.87 -8.55
N SER A 144 -8.50 5.41 -7.61
CA SER A 144 -7.94 4.68 -6.48
C SER A 144 -8.19 5.35 -5.14
N CYS A 145 -8.01 4.59 -4.07
CA CYS A 145 -8.00 5.11 -2.70
C CYS A 145 -6.53 5.35 -2.31
N ALA A 146 -6.16 6.61 -2.06
CA ALA A 146 -4.84 6.96 -1.55
C ALA A 146 -4.75 6.77 -0.03
N SER A 147 -5.86 6.91 0.69
CA SER A 147 -5.87 6.72 2.14
C SER A 147 -7.26 6.30 2.59
N LEU A 148 -7.32 5.30 3.47
CA LEU A 148 -8.54 4.86 4.12
C LEU A 148 -8.35 4.92 5.64
N VAL A 149 -9.31 5.53 6.32
CA VAL A 149 -9.36 5.67 7.77
C VAL A 149 -10.64 5.03 8.28
N VAL A 150 -10.56 4.25 9.35
CA VAL A 150 -11.69 3.59 10.01
C VAL A 150 -11.68 3.96 11.48
N ASN A 151 -12.70 4.67 11.99
CA ASN A 151 -12.74 5.16 13.39
C ASN A 151 -11.41 5.82 13.84
N ASN A 152 -10.84 6.66 12.99
CA ASN A 152 -9.54 7.34 13.17
C ASN A 152 -8.30 6.43 13.07
N LEU A 153 -8.43 5.13 12.78
CA LEU A 153 -7.31 4.25 12.44
C LEU A 153 -7.08 4.30 10.93
N MET A 154 -5.97 4.87 10.51
CA MET A 154 -5.52 4.82 9.12
C MET A 154 -4.99 3.42 8.80
N LEU A 155 -5.44 2.89 7.67
CA LEU A 155 -5.05 1.57 7.18
C LEU A 155 -3.90 1.68 6.18
N ASP A 156 -3.10 0.62 6.11
CA ASP A 156 -1.99 0.52 5.17
C ASP A 156 -2.51 0.52 3.72
N GLU A 157 -1.90 1.34 2.85
CA GLU A 157 -2.30 1.49 1.45
C GLU A 157 -2.26 0.17 0.66
N SER A 158 -1.42 -0.79 1.07
CA SER A 158 -1.33 -2.12 0.45
C SER A 158 -2.49 -3.04 0.80
N THR A 159 -3.25 -2.71 1.84
CA THR A 159 -4.29 -3.57 2.42
C THR A 159 -5.72 -3.09 2.10
N CYS A 160 -5.86 -1.85 1.65
CA CYS A 160 -7.15 -1.25 1.33
C CYS A 160 -7.08 -0.63 -0.05
N PHE A 161 -7.85 -1.15 -1.00
CA PHE A 161 -7.75 -0.69 -2.37
C PHE A 161 -9.07 -0.66 -3.10
N ILE A 162 -9.14 0.28 -4.02
CA ILE A 162 -9.98 0.31 -5.20
C ILE A 162 -9.03 0.71 -6.33
N TYR A 163 -9.16 0.09 -7.49
CA TYR A 163 -8.35 0.44 -8.65
C TYR A 163 -9.14 0.21 -9.93
N GLN A 164 -10.11 1.09 -10.20
CA GLN A 164 -11.03 0.93 -11.32
C GLN A 164 -10.81 1.97 -12.42
N SER A 165 -10.76 1.50 -13.68
CA SER A 165 -10.82 2.36 -14.85
C SER A 165 -12.27 2.66 -15.22
N VAL A 166 -12.61 3.92 -15.45
CA VAL A 166 -13.94 4.35 -15.91
C VAL A 166 -13.78 5.21 -17.16
N ALA A 167 -14.27 4.73 -18.30
CA ALA A 167 -14.15 5.49 -19.53
C ALA A 167 -15.01 6.76 -19.48
N ARG A 168 -14.66 7.74 -20.31
CA ARG A 168 -15.46 8.97 -20.42
C ARG A 168 -16.91 8.67 -20.79
N GLY A 169 -17.84 9.35 -20.14
CA GLY A 169 -19.28 9.19 -20.31
C GLY A 169 -19.86 7.91 -19.70
N GLU A 170 -19.07 7.11 -18.98
CA GLU A 170 -19.52 5.86 -18.37
C GLU A 170 -19.80 6.00 -16.87
N THR A 171 -20.53 5.02 -16.35
CA THR A 171 -20.79 4.82 -14.93
C THR A 171 -20.44 3.39 -14.57
N LEU A 172 -19.73 3.23 -13.45
CA LEU A 172 -19.32 1.94 -12.92
C LEU A 172 -19.77 1.84 -11.46
N GLU A 173 -20.44 0.75 -11.11
CA GLU A 173 -20.62 0.36 -9.71
C GLU A 173 -19.51 -0.61 -9.32
N THR A 174 -18.92 -0.45 -8.14
CA THR A 174 -17.76 -1.23 -7.73
C THR A 174 -17.61 -1.23 -6.20
N LEU A 175 -16.56 -1.90 -5.72
CA LEU A 175 -16.27 -2.05 -4.30
C LEU A 175 -14.96 -1.36 -3.93
N LEU A 176 -14.98 -0.66 -2.80
CA LEU A 176 -13.79 -0.27 -2.07
C LEU A 176 -13.55 -1.31 -0.97
N TYR A 177 -12.43 -2.00 -1.08
CA TYR A 177 -12.02 -3.07 -0.17
C TYR A 177 -11.30 -2.50 1.06
N GLN A 178 -11.53 -3.13 2.19
CA GLN A 178 -10.93 -2.77 3.47
C GLN A 178 -10.37 -4.04 4.10
N ASP A 179 -9.16 -3.96 4.69
CA ASP A 179 -8.61 -5.09 5.42
C ASP A 179 -9.28 -5.24 6.80
N THR A 180 -10.40 -5.93 6.78
CA THR A 180 -11.20 -6.23 7.96
C THR A 180 -10.48 -7.10 8.99
N LYS A 181 -9.43 -7.83 8.60
CA LYS A 181 -8.59 -8.57 9.55
C LYS A 181 -7.72 -7.61 10.35
N SER A 182 -7.09 -6.63 9.70
CA SER A 182 -6.29 -5.60 10.39
C SER A 182 -7.17 -4.72 11.29
N ILE A 183 -8.37 -4.34 10.82
CA ILE A 183 -9.35 -3.57 11.60
C ILE A 183 -9.74 -4.32 12.88
N THR A 184 -10.12 -5.61 12.77
CA THR A 184 -10.52 -6.42 13.93
C THR A 184 -9.35 -6.72 14.87
N SER A 185 -8.14 -6.91 14.34
CA SER A 185 -6.94 -7.13 15.15
C SER A 185 -6.55 -5.89 15.97
N ALA A 186 -6.88 -4.69 15.48
CA ALA A 186 -6.76 -3.45 16.25
C ALA A 186 -7.85 -3.31 17.33
N GLY A 187 -8.87 -4.17 17.36
CA GLY A 187 -9.97 -4.14 18.32
C GLY A 187 -11.21 -3.37 17.84
N ILE A 188 -11.27 -3.02 16.55
CA ILE A 188 -12.45 -2.38 15.97
C ILE A 188 -13.41 -3.46 15.46
N SER A 189 -14.63 -3.43 15.98
CA SER A 189 -15.74 -4.33 15.63
C SER A 189 -16.95 -3.60 15.06
N ASN A 190 -17.12 -2.32 15.44
CA ASN A 190 -18.16 -1.41 14.98
C ASN A 190 -17.52 -0.30 14.16
N ILE A 191 -17.68 -0.36 12.83
CA ILE A 191 -17.21 0.69 11.93
C ILE A 191 -18.23 1.83 11.96
N GLY A 192 -17.91 2.92 12.65
CA GLY A 192 -18.78 4.08 12.78
C GLY A 192 -18.52 5.17 11.75
N GLU A 193 -17.25 5.37 11.37
CA GLU A 193 -16.85 6.36 10.38
C GLU A 193 -15.74 5.84 9.47
N LEU A 194 -15.84 6.20 8.19
CA LEU A 194 -14.79 6.06 7.20
C LEU A 194 -14.27 7.45 6.80
N GLY A 195 -12.95 7.60 6.70
CA GLY A 195 -12.30 8.75 6.05
C GLY A 195 -11.63 8.27 4.77
N ILE A 196 -12.00 8.84 3.62
CA ILE A 196 -11.54 8.34 2.31
C ILE A 196 -10.85 9.47 1.55
N VAL A 197 -9.66 9.19 1.04
CA VAL A 197 -8.94 10.06 0.11
C VAL A 197 -8.91 9.39 -1.26
N PHE A 198 -9.61 9.97 -2.24
CA PHE A 198 -9.57 9.47 -3.62
C PHE A 198 -8.39 10.08 -4.38
N LEU A 199 -7.69 9.24 -5.12
CA LEU A 199 -6.73 9.64 -6.14
C LEU A 199 -7.28 9.26 -7.50
N ILE A 200 -7.37 10.26 -8.38
CA ILE A 200 -7.86 10.09 -9.74
C ILE A 200 -6.74 10.47 -10.69
N THR A 201 -6.38 9.52 -11.54
CA THR A 201 -5.39 9.72 -12.59
C THR A 201 -6.01 9.52 -13.97
N ASP A 202 -5.38 10.11 -14.99
CA ASP A 202 -5.68 9.79 -16.37
C ASP A 202 -5.26 8.35 -16.65
N SER A 203 -6.15 7.51 -17.17
CA SER A 203 -5.91 6.07 -17.27
C SER A 203 -4.82 5.69 -18.29
N GLU A 204 -4.45 6.60 -19.18
CA GLU A 204 -3.46 6.34 -20.22
C GLU A 204 -2.07 6.83 -19.81
N SER A 205 -1.99 8.03 -19.23
CA SER A 205 -0.74 8.70 -18.88
C SER A 205 -0.38 8.62 -17.40
N TYR A 206 -1.30 8.17 -16.54
CA TYR A 206 -1.18 8.15 -15.08
C TYR A 206 -0.93 9.52 -14.44
N ASN A 207 -1.16 10.60 -15.18
CA ASN A 207 -1.10 11.95 -14.62
C ASN A 207 -2.20 12.14 -13.57
N ILE A 208 -1.84 12.71 -12.43
CA ILE A 208 -2.81 13.06 -11.39
C ILE A 208 -3.74 14.13 -11.93
N LEU A 209 -5.03 13.80 -12.00
CA LEU A 209 -6.10 14.72 -12.39
C LEU A 209 -6.70 15.38 -11.15
N LEU A 210 -6.89 14.59 -10.09
CA LEU A 210 -7.45 15.04 -8.82
C LEU A 210 -6.94 14.15 -7.68
N LYS A 211 -6.58 14.76 -6.55
CA LYS A 211 -6.50 14.11 -5.25
C LYS A 211 -7.49 14.84 -4.35
N SER A 212 -8.43 14.14 -3.74
CA SER A 212 -9.39 14.76 -2.84
C SER A 212 -8.75 15.11 -1.50
N ASP A 213 -9.40 16.00 -0.74
CA ASP A 213 -9.23 16.03 0.71
C ASP A 213 -9.83 14.75 1.34
N VAL A 214 -9.67 14.59 2.66
CA VAL A 214 -10.32 13.49 3.39
C VAL A 214 -11.83 13.69 3.38
N ILE A 215 -12.55 12.74 2.80
CA ILE A 215 -14.01 12.72 2.75
C ILE A 215 -14.53 11.86 3.90
N PRO A 216 -15.22 12.44 4.90
CA PRO A 216 -15.83 11.69 5.98
C PRO A 216 -17.12 11.02 5.51
N LEU A 217 -17.34 9.78 5.93
CA LEU A 217 -18.51 8.98 5.67
C LEU A 217 -18.95 8.28 6.96
N GLN A 218 -20.04 8.76 7.54
CA GLN A 218 -20.63 8.15 8.73
C GLN A 218 -21.50 6.96 8.38
N THR A 219 -21.44 5.93 9.21
CA THR A 219 -22.29 4.74 9.11
C THR A 219 -23.41 4.78 10.17
N SER A 220 -24.31 3.80 10.16
CA SER A 220 -25.33 3.63 11.21
C SER A 220 -24.76 3.43 12.62
N ASP A 221 -23.49 3.05 12.72
CA ASP A 221 -22.84 2.71 13.98
C ASP A 221 -21.95 3.85 14.52
N PHE A 222 -21.99 5.04 13.90
CA PHE A 222 -21.19 6.22 14.30
C PHE A 222 -21.25 6.53 15.81
N GLU A 223 -22.45 6.56 16.40
CA GLU A 223 -22.66 6.83 17.83
C GLU A 223 -22.14 5.72 18.76
N LYS A 224 -21.73 4.58 18.21
CA LYS A 224 -21.21 3.41 18.93
C LYS A 224 -19.85 2.98 18.38
N MET A 225 -19.15 3.89 17.68
CA MET A 225 -17.86 3.58 17.08
C MET A 225 -16.87 3.17 18.17
N ASP A 226 -16.05 2.18 17.86
CA ASP A 226 -14.96 1.79 18.75
C ASP A 226 -13.87 2.86 18.66
N GLU A 227 -13.73 3.66 19.72
CA GLU A 227 -12.72 4.72 19.82
C GLU A 227 -11.41 4.20 20.45
N ASP A 228 -11.50 3.24 21.36
CA ASP A 228 -10.36 2.64 22.06
C ASP A 228 -9.94 1.35 21.33
N LEU A 229 -8.68 1.31 20.86
CA LEU A 229 -8.12 0.10 20.26
C LEU A 229 -7.72 -0.88 21.37
N ASP A 230 -8.13 -2.14 21.25
CA ASP A 230 -7.77 -3.17 22.24
C ASP A 230 -6.25 -3.37 22.31
N LEU A 231 -5.58 -3.28 21.16
CA LEU A 231 -4.13 -3.46 21.02
C LEU A 231 -3.30 -2.38 21.74
N ILE A 232 -3.92 -1.25 22.12
CA ILE A 232 -3.20 -0.09 22.68
C ILE A 232 -3.56 0.19 24.14
N LYS A 233 -4.36 -0.66 24.80
CA LYS A 233 -4.83 -0.45 26.18
C LYS A 233 -3.70 -0.22 27.17
N ASP A 234 -2.57 -0.89 26.97
CA ASP A 234 -1.37 -0.80 27.79
C ASP A 234 -0.22 -0.06 27.07
N ALA A 235 -0.53 0.70 26.01
CA ALA A 235 0.48 1.36 25.22
C ALA A 235 1.25 2.42 26.02
N VAL A 236 2.57 2.44 25.85
CA VAL A 236 3.47 3.37 26.53
C VAL A 236 4.04 4.34 25.50
N SER A 237 3.82 5.63 25.68
CA SER A 237 4.44 6.66 24.83
C SER A 237 5.97 6.62 25.01
N VAL A 238 6.68 6.45 23.89
CA VAL A 238 8.15 6.39 23.83
C VAL A 238 8.75 7.58 23.08
N PHE A 239 7.93 8.26 22.28
CA PHE A 239 8.27 9.49 21.56
C PHE A 239 7.04 10.40 21.47
N ASP A 240 7.21 11.71 21.69
CA ASP A 240 6.16 12.72 21.53
C ASP A 240 6.81 14.07 21.20
N GLN A 241 6.78 14.46 19.92
CA GLN A 241 7.32 15.74 19.45
C GLN A 241 6.50 16.28 18.27
N GLU A 242 6.33 17.61 18.21
CA GLU A 242 5.72 18.31 17.06
C GLU A 242 4.34 17.78 16.65
N GLY A 243 3.57 17.26 17.63
CA GLY A 243 2.24 16.71 17.40
C GLY A 243 2.23 15.26 16.91
N VAL A 244 3.38 14.63 16.68
CA VAL A 244 3.47 13.19 16.38
C VAL A 244 3.91 12.43 17.63
N ARG A 245 3.13 11.43 18.01
CA ARG A 245 3.45 10.51 19.11
C ARG A 245 3.69 9.10 18.57
N VAL A 246 4.71 8.43 19.10
CA VAL A 246 4.89 6.99 18.92
C VAL A 246 4.77 6.30 20.27
N SER A 247 3.94 5.27 20.34
CA SER A 247 3.74 4.45 21.53
C SER A 247 4.11 3.00 21.26
N PHE A 248 4.72 2.34 22.23
CA PHE A 248 4.95 0.90 22.22
C PHE A 248 3.71 0.19 22.75
N CYS A 249 3.15 -0.72 21.95
CA CYS A 249 1.89 -1.42 22.23
C CYS A 249 2.10 -2.87 22.72
N GLY A 250 3.32 -3.37 22.69
CA GLY A 250 3.66 -4.73 23.09
C GLY A 250 4.36 -5.53 21.99
N THR A 251 4.51 -6.82 22.23
CA THR A 251 5.15 -7.74 21.29
C THR A 251 4.27 -8.94 20.99
N SER A 252 4.38 -9.46 19.76
CA SER A 252 3.87 -10.78 19.41
C SER A 252 4.96 -11.59 18.70
N SER A 253 4.65 -12.84 18.39
CA SER A 253 5.55 -13.70 17.62
C SER A 253 4.74 -14.68 16.79
N ASP A 254 5.23 -14.98 15.59
CA ASP A 254 4.81 -16.15 14.82
C ASP A 254 5.91 -17.23 14.89
N GLU A 255 5.84 -18.25 14.02
CA GLU A 255 6.82 -19.35 14.01
C GLU A 255 8.26 -18.92 13.68
N LYS A 256 8.46 -17.75 13.05
CA LYS A 256 9.75 -17.30 12.49
C LYS A 256 10.11 -15.86 12.84
N ASN A 257 9.14 -15.09 13.33
CA ASN A 257 9.29 -13.66 13.52
C ASN A 257 8.93 -13.27 14.95
N LYS A 258 9.67 -12.29 15.45
CA LYS A 258 9.28 -11.48 16.61
C LYS A 258 8.76 -10.16 16.09
N ILE A 259 7.62 -9.69 16.61
CA ILE A 259 6.95 -8.50 16.11
C ILE A 259 6.88 -7.49 17.24
N ILE A 260 7.39 -6.28 16.99
CA ILE A 260 7.20 -5.12 17.88
C ILE A 260 6.03 -4.31 17.33
N HIS A 261 5.01 -4.10 18.17
CA HIS A 261 3.85 -3.29 17.83
C HIS A 261 4.07 -1.85 18.29
N LEU A 262 4.01 -0.91 17.35
CA LEU A 262 4.04 0.53 17.62
C LEU A 262 2.75 1.18 17.11
N LEU A 263 2.34 2.26 17.77
CA LEU A 263 1.25 3.12 17.31
C LEU A 263 1.80 4.51 17.03
N ILE A 264 1.61 4.99 15.81
CA ILE A 264 1.83 6.40 15.46
C ILE A 264 0.49 7.13 15.64
N GLU A 265 0.48 8.23 16.39
CA GLU A 265 -0.64 9.15 16.48
C GLU A 265 -0.22 10.51 15.89
N ASN A 266 -0.84 10.91 14.78
CA ASN A 266 -0.61 12.22 14.20
C ASN A 266 -1.65 13.22 14.73
N ASN A 267 -1.30 13.86 15.85
CA ASN A 267 -2.08 14.94 16.46
C ASN A 267 -1.68 16.33 15.93
N SER A 268 -0.89 16.39 14.86
CA SER A 268 -0.56 17.65 14.20
C SER A 268 -1.66 18.06 13.22
N GLU A 269 -1.55 19.27 12.68
CA GLU A 269 -2.48 19.82 11.68
C GLU A 269 -2.06 19.51 10.22
N ILE A 270 -1.01 18.69 10.04
CA ILE A 270 -0.42 18.40 8.73
C ILE A 270 -0.29 16.90 8.50
N GLU A 271 -0.35 16.50 7.22
CA GLU A 271 0.05 15.15 6.84
C GLU A 271 1.55 14.98 7.09
N THR A 272 1.92 13.87 7.75
CA THR A 272 3.32 13.58 8.08
C THR A 272 3.76 12.26 7.49
N GLU A 273 5.05 12.17 7.23
CA GLU A 273 5.77 10.93 6.97
C GLU A 273 6.64 10.66 8.20
N THR A 274 6.34 9.60 8.94
CA THR A 274 7.18 9.12 10.04
C THR A 274 8.15 8.09 9.49
N VAL A 275 9.44 8.37 9.59
CA VAL A 275 10.48 7.48 9.06
C VAL A 275 11.24 6.85 10.21
N PHE A 276 11.14 5.54 10.35
CA PHE A 276 12.05 4.79 11.21
C PHE A 276 13.28 4.45 10.38
N ASP A 277 14.42 5.06 10.69
CA ASP A 277 15.64 4.98 9.90
C ASP A 277 16.49 3.74 10.18
N SER A 278 16.45 3.29 11.42
CA SER A 278 17.15 2.10 11.90
C SER A 278 16.58 1.66 13.23
N TYR A 279 16.81 0.41 13.60
CA TYR A 279 16.41 -0.17 14.88
C TYR A 279 17.63 -0.55 15.72
N ARG A 280 17.41 -0.62 17.04
CA ARG A 280 18.38 -1.13 18.01
C ARG A 280 17.74 -2.20 18.88
N ILE A 281 18.18 -3.43 18.72
CA ILE A 281 17.66 -4.60 19.44
C ILE A 281 18.75 -5.09 20.38
N ASN A 282 18.53 -5.04 21.70
CA ASN A 282 19.54 -5.42 22.70
C ASN A 282 20.93 -4.78 22.44
N ASP A 283 20.97 -3.47 22.20
CA ASP A 283 22.15 -2.66 21.83
C ASP A 283 22.80 -3.01 20.47
N LYS A 284 22.16 -3.84 19.65
CA LYS A 284 22.61 -4.18 18.28
C LYS A 284 21.83 -3.38 17.25
N ALA A 285 22.54 -2.68 16.38
CA ALA A 285 21.93 -1.92 15.30
C ALA A 285 21.47 -2.87 14.18
N LEU A 286 20.25 -2.65 13.72
CA LEU A 286 19.67 -3.22 12.51
C LEU A 286 19.32 -2.05 11.57
N GLU A 287 19.99 -2.00 10.43
CA GLU A 287 19.74 -0.99 9.41
C GLU A 287 18.55 -1.44 8.56
N ASP A 288 17.37 -0.97 8.93
CA ASP A 288 16.13 -1.21 8.21
C ASP A 288 15.26 0.03 8.29
N GLN A 289 14.78 0.49 7.14
CA GLN A 289 14.13 1.80 7.00
C GLN A 289 12.68 1.63 6.60
N HIS A 290 11.76 2.14 7.43
CA HIS A 290 10.33 2.13 7.17
C HIS A 290 9.75 3.54 7.11
N PHE A 291 8.77 3.70 6.22
CA PHE A 291 8.08 4.95 5.91
C PHE A 291 6.60 4.77 6.23
N HIS A 292 6.07 5.65 7.07
CA HIS A 292 4.66 5.63 7.46
C HIS A 292 4.03 6.99 7.28
N HIS A 293 3.21 7.09 6.24
CA HIS A 293 2.32 8.21 6.03
C HIS A 293 1.21 8.22 7.09
N THR A 294 0.88 9.39 7.63
CA THR A 294 -0.31 9.57 8.48
C THR A 294 -1.01 10.90 8.23
N LEU A 295 -2.34 10.85 8.15
CA LEU A 295 -3.20 12.03 8.05
C LEU A 295 -3.38 12.73 9.41
N PRO A 296 -3.68 14.04 9.45
CA PRO A 296 -4.04 14.74 10.69
C PRO A 296 -5.18 14.05 11.44
N GLY A 297 -5.04 13.93 12.76
CA GLY A 297 -6.03 13.32 13.65
C GLY A 297 -6.14 11.79 13.57
N THR A 298 -5.24 11.13 12.83
CA THR A 298 -5.29 9.68 12.64
C THR A 298 -4.24 8.93 13.45
N ARG A 299 -4.50 7.63 13.61
CA ARG A 299 -3.64 6.66 14.26
C ARG A 299 -3.21 5.61 13.23
N TYR A 300 -1.98 5.13 13.28
CA TYR A 300 -1.46 4.11 12.36
C TYR A 300 -0.72 3.04 13.14
N MET A 301 -1.04 1.78 12.87
CA MET A 301 -0.38 0.64 13.50
C MET A 301 0.87 0.25 12.69
N VAL A 302 2.00 0.13 13.37
CA VAL A 302 3.26 -0.30 12.78
C VAL A 302 3.68 -1.62 13.40
N GLU A 303 3.90 -2.61 12.54
CA GLU A 303 4.48 -3.90 12.91
C GLU A 303 5.94 -3.94 12.45
N VAL A 304 6.88 -3.84 13.39
CA VAL A 304 8.30 -4.09 13.08
C VAL A 304 8.53 -5.59 13.18
N VAL A 305 8.60 -6.25 12.03
CA VAL A 305 8.80 -7.70 11.91
C VAL A 305 10.30 -7.99 11.92
N LEU A 306 10.77 -8.61 13.01
CA LEU A 306 12.16 -9.02 13.18
C LEU A 306 12.25 -10.51 12.90
N SER A 307 12.75 -10.87 11.72
CA SER A 307 12.90 -12.28 11.35
C SER A 307 14.09 -12.91 12.09
N ASP A 308 14.08 -14.24 12.25
CA ASP A 308 15.23 -14.96 12.79
C ASP A 308 16.53 -14.67 12.00
N VAL A 309 16.42 -14.42 10.68
CA VAL A 309 17.56 -14.08 9.82
C VAL A 309 18.15 -12.73 10.21
N ASP A 310 17.32 -11.71 10.38
CA ASP A 310 17.76 -10.36 10.76
C ASP A 310 18.40 -10.38 12.15
N LEU A 311 17.80 -11.11 13.09
CA LEU A 311 18.30 -11.26 14.45
C LEU A 311 19.64 -12.02 14.48
N GLU A 312 19.78 -13.10 13.69
CA GLU A 312 21.05 -13.83 13.55
C GLU A 312 22.15 -12.96 12.94
N GLU A 313 21.83 -12.15 11.93
CA GLU A 313 22.77 -11.24 11.26
C GLU A 313 23.40 -10.25 12.24
N ILE A 314 22.59 -9.65 13.11
CA ILE A 314 23.06 -8.68 14.11
C ILE A 314 23.58 -9.34 15.40
N GLY A 315 23.53 -10.68 15.47
CA GLY A 315 24.00 -11.48 16.60
C GLY A 315 23.12 -11.37 17.85
N VAL A 316 21.82 -11.11 17.67
CA VAL A 316 20.82 -11.19 18.74
C VAL A 316 20.27 -12.60 18.80
N SER A 317 20.39 -13.23 19.96
CA SER A 317 19.77 -14.53 20.24
C SER A 317 18.96 -14.43 21.53
N GLY A 318 17.82 -15.10 21.58
CA GLY A 318 16.93 -15.08 22.74
C GLY A 318 15.97 -13.89 22.76
N ASP A 319 15.56 -13.47 23.96
CA ASP A 319 14.50 -12.48 24.16
C ASP A 319 14.93 -11.05 23.81
N ILE A 320 13.99 -10.26 23.31
CA ILE A 320 14.17 -8.83 23.08
C ILE A 320 13.85 -8.13 24.39
N VAL A 321 14.87 -7.55 25.04
CA VAL A 321 14.74 -6.89 26.34
C VAL A 321 14.70 -5.37 26.18
N THR A 322 15.45 -4.85 25.21
CA THR A 322 15.44 -3.44 24.83
C THR A 322 15.22 -3.30 23.34
N PHE A 323 14.41 -2.32 22.98
CA PHE A 323 14.18 -1.91 21.61
C PHE A 323 14.37 -0.40 21.50
N GLY A 324 14.86 0.04 20.35
CA GLY A 324 15.05 1.44 20.05
C GLY A 324 14.97 1.68 18.56
N PHE A 325 14.77 2.93 18.18
CA PHE A 325 14.72 3.36 16.80
C PHE A 325 15.31 4.77 16.65
N ASP A 326 15.84 5.06 15.47
CA ASP A 326 16.07 6.44 15.03
C ASP A 326 14.85 6.86 14.20
N VAL A 327 14.26 8.01 14.53
CA VAL A 327 13.06 8.51 13.86
C VAL A 327 13.20 9.93 13.32
N ASP A 328 12.73 10.11 12.10
CA ASP A 328 12.52 11.40 11.46
C ASP A 328 11.03 11.64 11.26
N ILE A 329 10.60 12.89 11.42
CA ILE A 329 9.24 13.34 11.08
C ILE A 329 9.37 14.36 9.97
N LEU A 330 8.70 14.10 8.84
CA LEU A 330 8.73 14.95 7.67
C LEU A 330 7.31 15.43 7.33
N LYS A 331 7.19 16.60 6.70
CA LYS A 331 5.96 16.96 5.99
C LYS A 331 5.79 16.02 4.81
N ASN A 332 4.64 15.37 4.70
CA ASN A 332 4.35 14.53 3.55
C ASN A 332 4.43 15.34 2.24
N TYR A 333 4.78 14.67 1.13
CA TYR A 333 5.04 15.17 -0.22
C TYR A 333 6.22 16.11 -0.39
N THR A 334 6.40 17.07 0.50
CA THR A 334 7.52 18.02 0.42
C THR A 334 8.81 17.45 1.00
N MET A 335 8.70 16.42 1.86
CA MET A 335 9.80 15.83 2.61
C MET A 335 10.60 16.88 3.41
N GLU A 336 9.93 17.98 3.80
CA GLU A 336 10.52 18.99 4.67
C GLU A 336 10.66 18.40 6.07
N VAL A 337 11.88 18.38 6.59
CA VAL A 337 12.19 17.81 7.90
C VAL A 337 11.60 18.66 9.02
N ILE A 338 10.82 18.03 9.90
CA ILE A 338 10.22 18.61 11.10
C ILE A 338 11.03 18.17 12.33
N VAL A 339 11.30 16.86 12.45
CA VAL A 339 12.16 16.24 13.45
C VAL A 339 13.21 15.42 12.73
N GLU A 340 14.46 15.49 13.19
CA GLU A 340 15.62 14.85 12.56
C GLU A 340 16.43 14.04 13.59
N ASP A 341 16.81 12.83 13.22
CA ASP A 341 17.68 11.88 13.91
C ASP A 341 17.32 11.70 15.40
N ALA A 342 16.03 11.67 15.73
CA ALA A 342 15.61 11.49 17.11
C ALA A 342 15.82 10.03 17.55
N LYS A 343 16.67 9.83 18.55
CA LYS A 343 16.99 8.49 19.07
C LYS A 343 16.08 8.15 20.24
N VAL A 344 15.42 7.01 20.15
CA VAL A 344 14.54 6.47 21.18
C VAL A 344 15.01 5.09 21.57
N ASP A 345 15.06 4.79 22.86
CA ASP A 345 15.39 3.48 23.41
C ASP A 345 14.49 3.22 24.64
N PHE A 346 13.92 2.02 24.73
CA PHE A 346 12.98 1.65 25.79
C PHE A 346 13.03 0.15 26.11
N PRO A 347 12.66 -0.24 27.35
CA PRO A 347 12.52 -1.65 27.71
C PRO A 347 11.24 -2.26 27.10
N VAL A 348 11.32 -3.54 26.72
CA VAL A 348 10.22 -4.30 26.08
C VAL A 348 9.49 -5.22 27.10
N ALA A 349 9.70 -4.96 28.41
CA ALA A 349 9.37 -5.87 29.52
C ALA A 349 7.90 -6.29 29.63
#